data_AF-A0A7C0Y7G5-F1
#
_entry.id   AF-A0A7C0Y7G5-F1
#
_cell.length_a   1.000
_cell.length_b   1.000
_cell.length_c   1.000
_cell.angle_alpha   90.00
_cell.angle_beta   90.00
_cell.angle_gamma   90.00
#
_symmetry.space_group_name_H-M   'P 1'
#
loop_
_entity.id
_entity.type
_entity.pdbx_description
1 polymer ?
#
loop_
_entity_poly.entity_id
_entity_poly.type
_entity_poly.pdbx_seq_one_letter_code
_entity_poly.pdbx_strand_id
1 'polypeptide(L)' 'TTKLDINFMKKIKTYKGIRHALGLPVRGQRTRSSFRKGRTIGVKRKEKK' A
#
# COMPACT_ATOMS: atom_id res chain seq x y z
N THR A 1 -9.34 10.42 1.96
CA THR A 1 -8.59 11.68 1.75
C THR A 1 -8.71 12.02 0.30
N THR A 2 -9.21 13.21 -0.01
CA THR A 2 -9.39 13.61 -1.40
C THR A 2 -8.03 13.69 -2.10
N LYS A 3 -8.01 13.60 -3.43
CA LYS A 3 -6.76 13.64 -4.22
C LYS A 3 -6.01 14.97 -4.00
N LEU A 4 -6.75 16.06 -3.79
CA LEU A 4 -6.22 17.39 -3.49
C LEU A 4 -5.45 17.40 -2.16
N ASP A 5 -6.05 16.84 -1.09
CA ASP A 5 -5.40 16.75 0.22
C ASP A 5 -4.09 15.94 0.15
N ILE A 6 -4.10 14.82 -0.59
CA ILE A 6 -2.93 13.96 -0.72
C ILE A 6 -1.81 14.68 -1.45
N ASN A 7 -2.12 15.43 -2.50
CA ASN A 7 -1.14 16.22 -3.24
C ASN A 7 -0.53 17.31 -2.37
N PHE A 8 -1.33 17.99 -1.55
CA PHE A 8 -0.85 18.97 -0.57
C PHE A 8 0.05 18.33 0.49
N MET A 9 -0.37 17.21 1.09
CA MET A 9 0.42 16.46 2.08
C MET A 9 1.75 15.95 1.52
N LYS A 10 1.77 15.55 0.23
CA LYS A 10 3.00 15.16 -0.49
C LYS A 10 3.94 16.35 -0.66
N LYS A 11 3.43 17.53 -1.04
CA LYS A 11 4.24 18.76 -1.18
C LYS A 11 4.90 19.17 0.14
N ILE A 12 4.16 19.11 1.25
CA ILE A 12 4.66 19.49 2.60
C ILE A 12 5.55 18.40 3.22
N LYS A 13 5.62 17.20 2.64
CA LYS A 13 6.41 16.06 3.15
C LYS A 13 6.01 15.60 4.57
N THR A 14 4.73 15.69 4.90
CA THR A 14 4.19 15.07 6.12
C THR A 14 4.36 13.54 6.08
N TYR A 15 4.39 12.87 7.24
CA TYR A 15 4.48 11.40 7.30
C TYR A 15 3.45 10.72 6.38
N LYS A 16 2.18 11.11 6.49
CA LYS A 16 1.09 10.59 5.66
C LYS A 16 1.33 10.87 4.17
N GLY A 17 1.82 12.05 3.81
CA GLY A 17 2.22 12.40 2.44
C GLY A 17 3.32 11.50 1.89
N ILE A 18 4.39 11.28 2.67
CA ILE A 18 5.50 10.40 2.29
C ILE A 18 5.02 8.96 2.11
N ARG A 19 4.20 8.44 3.04
CA ARG A 19 3.60 7.10 2.91
C ARG A 19 2.74 6.98 1.66
N HIS A 20 1.94 8.01 1.34
CA HIS A 20 1.16 8.07 0.10
C HIS A 20 2.01 8.20 -1.17
N ALA A 21 3.20 8.82 -1.11
CA ALA A 21 4.13 8.87 -2.23
C ALA A 21 4.77 7.50 -2.50
N LEU A 22 5.12 6.78 -1.44
CA LEU A 22 5.70 5.43 -1.49
C LEU A 22 4.65 4.33 -1.75
N GLY A 23 3.35 4.65 -1.74
CA GLY A 23 2.26 3.68 -1.89
C GLY A 23 2.13 2.71 -0.71
N LEU A 24 2.58 3.13 0.48
CA LEU A 24 2.54 2.35 1.72
C LEU A 24 1.29 2.68 2.55
N PRO A 25 0.84 1.75 3.42
CA PRO A 25 -0.28 2.03 4.33
C PRO A 25 0.08 3.14 5.33
N VAL A 26 -0.89 4.00 5.61
CA VAL A 26 -0.69 5.24 6.37
C VAL A 26 -0.94 5.07 7.88
N ARG A 27 -1.78 4.12 8.29
CA ARG A 27 -2.27 3.99 9.69
C ARG A 27 -1.32 3.24 10.63
N GLY A 28 -0.02 3.20 10.34
CA GLY A 28 0.96 2.46 11.16
C GLY A 28 0.82 0.93 11.07
N GLN A 29 0.20 0.41 10.00
CA GLN A 29 0.13 -1.03 9.76
C GLN A 29 1.52 -1.62 9.53
N ARG A 30 1.79 -2.79 10.13
CA ARG A 30 3.07 -3.51 9.99
C ARG A 30 3.20 -4.08 8.57
N THR A 31 4.24 -3.65 7.85
CA THR A 31 4.51 -4.05 6.44
C THR A 31 5.54 -5.17 6.30
N ARG A 32 5.98 -5.80 7.40
CA ARG A 32 6.97 -6.90 7.34
C ARG A 32 6.41 -8.14 6.64
N SER A 33 5.19 -8.56 7.00
CA SER A 33 4.51 -9.74 6.45
C SER A 33 3.40 -9.39 5.46
N SER A 34 2.68 -8.29 5.69
CA SER A 34 1.51 -7.87 4.91
C SER A 34 1.86 -6.89 3.78
N PHE A 35 0.95 -6.73 2.81
CA PHE A 35 1.09 -5.79 1.67
C PHE A 35 2.28 -6.08 0.75
N ARG A 36 2.77 -7.33 0.72
CA ARG A 36 3.78 -7.77 -0.23
C ARG A 36 3.16 -7.87 -1.63
N LYS A 37 3.77 -7.20 -2.60
CA LYS A 37 3.43 -7.35 -4.02
C LYS A 37 4.32 -8.44 -4.61
N GLY A 38 3.73 -9.47 -5.22
CA GLY A 38 4.43 -10.62 -5.76
C GLY A 38 3.62 -11.91 -5.65
N ARG A 39 4.19 -13.03 -6.13
CA ARG A 39 3.53 -14.33 -6.15
C ARG A 39 3.39 -14.86 -4.71
N THR A 40 2.17 -15.01 -4.25
CA THR A 40 1.87 -15.77 -3.03
C THR A 40 2.19 -17.24 -3.31
N ILE A 41 2.98 -17.88 -2.45
CA ILE A 41 3.08 -19.35 -2.45
C ILE A 41 1.77 -19.85 -1.85
N GLY A 42 0.75 -19.95 -2.69
CA GLY A 42 -0.57 -20.49 -2.36
C GLY A 42 -0.83 -21.75 -3.17
N VAL A 43 -1.76 -22.57 -2.68
CA VAL A 43 -2.23 -23.75 -3.39
C VAL A 43 -2.87 -23.36 -4.72
N LYS A 44 -2.37 -23.91 -5.85
CA LYS A 44 -3.07 -23.83 -7.14
C LYS A 44 -4.34 -24.65 -7.03
N ARG A 45 -5.52 -24.03 -7.14
CA ARG A 45 -6.77 -24.78 -7.34
C ARG A 45 -6.74 -25.39 -8.73
N LYS A 46 -7.06 -26.68 -8.84
CA LYS A 46 -7.19 -27.38 -10.11
C LYS A 46 -8.31 -26.72 -10.92
N GLU A 47 -8.03 -26.36 -12.17
CA GLU A 47 -9.09 -25.90 -13.09
C GLU A 47 -10.08 -27.05 -13.29
N LYS A 48 -11.38 -26.76 -13.14
CA LYS A 48 -12.43 -27.71 -13.49
C LYS A 48 -12.48 -27.74 -15.03
N LYS A 49 -12.26 -28.94 -15.58
CA LYS A 49 -12.61 -29.26 -16.97
C LYS A 49 -14.11 -29.13 -17.16
#